data_AF-A0A7K7Z9N9-F1
#
_entry.id   AF-A0A7K7Z9N9-F1
#
_cell.length_a   1.000
_cell.length_b   1.000
_cell.length_c   1.000
_cell.angle_alpha   90.00
_cell.angle_beta   90.00
_cell.angle_gamma   90.00
#
_symmetry.space_group_name_H-M   'P 1'
#
loop_
_entity.id
_entity.type
_entity.pdbx_description
1 polymer ?
#
loop_
_entity_poly.entity_id
_entity_poly.type
_entity_poly.pdbx_seq_one_letter_code
_entity_poly.pdbx_strand_id
1 'polypeptide(L)'
;LKFLFCSSMYISRRALRLQFDPRLCPRETYLLCELQWGKSGRFWKHWVRNDSDDRSHAEKYFLEKIFEPRNYSFCDITLYLSWSPCWSCCNLIRDFLERNPNVNIDIRVARLYYVDDPRNRRGLRELHSLEGVTIDVMEAEGKVSHYIYCWETFIQGGVNYDFQPAKFQSAIQRTRSTLRDILDVSTL
;
A
#
# COMPACT_ATOMS: atom_id res chain seq x y z
N LEU A 1 -4.68 14.86 25.10
CA LEU A 1 -4.39 13.91 24.00
C LEU A 1 -4.01 14.71 22.75
N LYS A 2 -2.72 14.74 22.38
CA LYS A 2 -2.27 15.29 21.09
C LYS A 2 -2.31 14.15 20.08
N PHE A 3 -3.43 14.00 19.38
CA PHE A 3 -3.44 13.24 18.14
C PHE A 3 -2.66 14.05 17.11
N LEU A 4 -1.53 13.53 16.65
CA LEU A 4 -0.89 14.00 15.42
C LEU A 4 -1.79 13.53 14.26
N PHE A 5 -2.91 14.23 14.08
CA PHE A 5 -3.80 14.05 12.95
C PHE A 5 -3.00 14.32 11.67
N CYS A 6 -3.03 13.38 10.75
CA CYS A 6 -2.81 13.73 9.37
C CYS A 6 -4.05 14.51 8.89
N SER A 7 -4.14 15.80 9.22
CA SER A 7 -5.32 16.63 8.92
C SER A 7 -5.52 16.90 7.42
N SER A 8 -4.64 16.38 6.57
CA SER A 8 -4.65 16.58 5.13
C SER A 8 -4.66 15.24 4.40
N MET A 9 -5.57 15.08 3.44
CA MET A 9 -5.55 13.95 2.49
C MET A 9 -4.34 13.98 1.53
N TYR A 10 -3.55 15.05 1.57
CA TYR A 10 -2.40 15.25 0.70
C TYR A 10 -1.08 15.06 1.46
N ILE A 11 -0.20 14.22 0.91
CA ILE A 11 1.16 14.01 1.36
C ILE A 11 2.10 15.09 0.77
N SER A 12 3.19 15.40 1.47
CA SER A 12 4.19 16.32 0.92
C SER A 12 4.93 15.72 -0.28
N ARG A 13 5.29 16.57 -1.26
CA ARG A 13 6.10 16.18 -2.44
C ARG A 13 7.39 15.46 -2.04
N ARG A 14 8.08 15.97 -1.01
CA ARG A 14 9.32 15.38 -0.49
C ARG A 14 9.09 13.98 0.08
N ALA A 15 8.03 13.79 0.86
CA ALA A 15 7.72 12.49 1.44
C ALA A 15 7.38 11.48 0.34
N LEU A 16 6.53 11.82 -0.65
CA LEU A 16 6.23 10.89 -1.74
C LEU A 16 7.50 10.51 -2.53
N ARG A 17 8.36 11.48 -2.88
CA ARG A 17 9.63 11.22 -3.58
C ARG A 17 10.56 10.28 -2.82
N LEU A 18 10.78 10.53 -1.53
CA LEU A 18 11.78 9.79 -0.76
C LEU A 18 11.25 8.45 -0.26
N GLN A 19 9.99 8.42 0.17
CA GLN A 19 9.41 7.26 0.82
C GLN A 19 8.97 6.21 -0.19
N PHE A 20 8.60 6.59 -1.42
CA PHE A 20 8.20 5.63 -2.45
C PHE A 20 9.32 5.30 -3.46
N ASP A 21 10.47 5.98 -3.46
CA ASP A 21 11.60 5.58 -4.32
C ASP A 21 12.08 4.17 -3.93
N PRO A 22 11.96 3.17 -4.82
CA PRO A 22 12.27 1.78 -4.48
C PRO A 22 13.77 1.50 -4.38
N ARG A 23 14.62 2.49 -4.68
CA ARG A 23 16.09 2.42 -4.56
C ARG A 23 16.59 2.87 -3.19
N LEU A 24 15.72 3.50 -2.39
CA LEU A 24 16.03 3.98 -1.05
C LEU A 24 15.52 3.00 0.01
N CYS A 25 16.13 3.03 1.19
CA CYS A 25 15.74 2.22 2.34
C CYS A 25 15.34 3.09 3.54
N PRO A 26 14.26 3.89 3.44
CA PRO A 26 13.80 4.68 4.57
C PRO A 26 13.29 3.79 5.70
N ARG A 27 13.46 4.25 6.94
CA ARG A 27 13.02 3.54 8.15
C ARG A 27 11.50 3.49 8.29
N GLU A 28 10.82 4.53 7.81
CA GLU A 28 9.38 4.68 7.95
C GLU A 28 8.63 3.97 6.82
N THR A 29 7.42 3.53 7.13
CA THR A 29 6.45 3.00 6.18
C THR A 29 5.31 3.98 6.03
N TYR A 30 5.11 4.43 4.80
CA TYR A 30 3.96 5.20 4.33
C TYR A 30 2.98 4.31 3.58
N LEU A 31 1.70 4.61 3.75
CA LEU A 31 0.55 3.98 3.11
C LEU A 31 -0.35 5.09 2.56
N LEU A 32 -0.59 5.11 1.25
CA LEU A 32 -1.63 5.93 0.62
C LEU A 32 -2.81 5.01 0.32
N CYS A 33 -4.04 5.45 0.56
CA CYS A 33 -5.21 4.63 0.33
C CYS A 33 -6.28 5.35 -0.47
N GLU A 34 -6.99 4.56 -1.27
CA GLU A 34 -8.25 4.94 -1.89
C GLU A 34 -9.32 3.90 -1.57
N LEU A 35 -10.51 4.39 -1.30
CA LEU A 35 -11.66 3.59 -0.94
C LEU A 35 -12.84 3.98 -1.81
N GLN A 36 -13.45 2.98 -2.44
CA GLN A 36 -14.65 3.13 -3.25
C GLN A 36 -15.74 2.26 -2.65
N TRP A 37 -16.85 2.88 -2.22
CA TRP A 37 -18.02 2.14 -1.74
C TRP A 37 -19.08 2.05 -2.84
N GLY A 38 -19.55 0.83 -3.09
CA GLY A 38 -20.53 0.50 -4.11
C GLY A 38 -20.14 1.00 -5.50
N LYS A 39 -21.14 1.29 -6.34
CA LYS A 39 -20.91 1.85 -7.68
C LYS A 39 -20.68 3.38 -7.68
N SER A 40 -20.31 3.95 -6.54
CA SER A 40 -20.10 5.40 -6.48
C SER A 40 -18.88 5.77 -7.33
N GLY A 41 -18.98 6.81 -8.16
CA GLY A 41 -17.84 7.34 -8.91
C GLY A 41 -16.86 8.17 -8.05
N ARG A 42 -17.03 8.17 -6.72
CA ARG A 42 -16.26 9.02 -5.80
C ARG A 42 -15.36 8.16 -4.94
N PHE A 43 -14.05 8.33 -5.15
CA PHE A 43 -13.03 7.76 -4.29
C PHE A 43 -12.83 8.64 -3.05
N TRP A 44 -12.80 8.01 -1.89
CA TRP A 44 -12.26 8.62 -0.69
C TRP A 44 -10.77 8.29 -0.62
N LYS A 45 -9.94 9.27 -0.26
CA LYS A 45 -8.50 9.10 -0.25
C LYS A 45 -7.86 9.65 1.01
N HIS A 46 -6.81 8.97 1.46
CA HIS A 46 -6.04 9.39 2.64
C HIS A 46 -4.63 8.82 2.60
N TRP A 47 -3.80 9.24 3.56
CA TRP A 47 -2.50 8.63 3.75
C TRP A 47 -2.14 8.58 5.23
N VAL A 48 -1.36 7.56 5.58
CA VAL A 48 -0.85 7.35 6.94
C VAL A 48 0.62 6.95 6.87
N ARG A 49 1.32 7.07 8.00
CA ARG A 49 2.65 6.50 8.20
C ARG A 49 2.66 5.72 9.51
N ASN A 50 3.61 4.80 9.66
CA ASN A 50 3.81 4.13 10.94
C ASN A 50 4.15 5.17 12.03
N ASP A 51 3.68 4.92 13.25
CA ASP A 51 4.02 5.74 14.41
C ASP A 51 5.23 5.11 15.11
N SER A 52 6.30 5.89 15.27
CA SER A 52 7.50 5.44 15.99
C SER A 52 7.27 5.31 17.49
N ASP A 53 6.33 6.08 18.03
CA ASP A 53 6.12 6.24 19.47
C ASP A 53 5.16 5.16 19.99
N ASP A 54 4.09 4.87 19.24
CA ASP A 54 3.14 3.78 19.54
C ASP A 54 3.54 2.43 18.90
N ARG A 55 4.67 2.40 18.16
CA ARG A 55 5.12 1.25 17.35
C ARG A 55 4.01 0.68 16.44
N SER A 56 3.02 1.49 16.08
CA SER A 56 1.90 1.06 15.25
C SER A 56 2.30 1.06 13.79
N HIS A 57 2.14 -0.08 13.14
CA HIS A 57 2.35 -0.21 11.70
C HIS A 57 1.28 0.56 10.92
N ALA A 58 1.62 1.03 9.71
CA ALA A 58 0.75 1.86 8.89
C ALA A 58 -0.55 1.14 8.53
N GLU A 59 -0.47 -0.16 8.23
CA GLU A 59 -1.58 -1.04 7.89
C GLU A 59 -2.54 -1.20 9.06
N LYS A 60 -2.00 -1.43 10.28
CA LYS A 60 -2.79 -1.52 11.50
C LYS A 60 -3.54 -0.23 11.78
N TYR A 61 -2.82 0.89 11.72
CA TYR A 61 -3.42 2.20 11.94
C TYR A 61 -4.52 2.50 10.93
N PHE A 62 -4.30 2.18 9.65
CA PHE A 62 -5.32 2.31 8.61
C PHE A 62 -6.58 1.49 8.95
N LEU A 63 -6.44 0.18 9.22
CA LEU A 63 -7.58 -0.68 9.48
C LEU A 63 -8.34 -0.32 10.77
N GLU A 64 -7.64 0.08 11.83
CA GLU A 64 -8.26 0.33 13.14
C GLU A 64 -8.77 1.76 13.33
N LYS A 65 -8.17 2.75 12.65
CA LYS A 65 -8.41 4.17 12.91
C LYS A 65 -8.95 4.94 11.71
N ILE A 66 -8.77 4.42 10.50
CA ILE A 66 -9.13 5.12 9.27
C ILE A 66 -10.26 4.42 8.53
N PHE A 67 -10.23 3.10 8.41
CA PHE A 67 -11.28 2.36 7.73
C PHE A 67 -12.58 2.41 8.55
N GLU A 68 -13.64 2.91 7.93
CA GLU A 68 -14.98 2.91 8.50
C GLU A 68 -15.89 2.01 7.63
N PRO A 69 -16.38 0.87 8.16
CA PRO A 69 -17.30 0.03 7.43
C PRO A 69 -18.62 0.78 7.17
N ARG A 70 -19.11 0.72 5.93
CA ARG A 70 -20.43 1.24 5.55
C ARG A 70 -21.35 0.08 5.23
N ASN A 71 -22.41 -0.08 6.02
CA ASN A 71 -23.34 -1.19 5.87
C ASN A 71 -23.94 -1.24 4.45
N TYR A 72 -24.02 -2.47 3.91
CA TYR A 72 -24.72 -2.84 2.66
C TYR A 72 -24.06 -2.46 1.32
N SER A 73 -22.78 -2.05 1.31
CA SER A 73 -22.06 -1.78 0.05
C SER A 73 -20.78 -2.59 -0.06
N PHE A 74 -20.49 -3.13 -1.24
CA PHE A 74 -19.13 -3.60 -1.56
C PHE A 74 -18.14 -2.45 -1.42
N CYS A 75 -16.91 -2.73 -0.99
CA CYS A 75 -15.87 -1.73 -0.90
C CYS A 75 -14.59 -2.22 -1.57
N ASP A 76 -14.14 -1.48 -2.58
CA ASP A 76 -12.83 -1.70 -3.19
C ASP A 76 -11.82 -0.75 -2.52
N ILE A 77 -10.77 -1.34 -1.95
CA ILE A 77 -9.68 -0.61 -1.29
C ILE A 77 -8.42 -0.78 -2.13
N THR A 78 -7.78 0.33 -2.49
CA THR A 78 -6.43 0.30 -3.07
C THR A 78 -5.44 0.86 -2.06
N LEU A 79 -4.41 0.09 -1.73
CA LEU A 79 -3.33 0.47 -0.83
C LEU A 79 -2.02 0.61 -1.60
N TYR A 80 -1.48 1.82 -1.64
CA TYR A 80 -0.12 2.08 -2.13
C TYR A 80 0.83 2.14 -0.95
N LEU A 81 1.62 1.10 -0.80
CA LEU A 81 2.53 0.89 0.32
C LEU A 81 3.98 1.13 -0.10
N SER A 82 4.69 1.94 0.68
CA SER A 82 6.12 2.15 0.51
C SER A 82 6.95 0.89 0.82
N TRP A 83 6.49 0.07 1.77
CA TRP A 83 7.05 -1.24 2.12
C TRP A 83 5.90 -2.25 2.19
N SER A 84 6.11 -3.47 1.70
CA SER A 84 5.12 -4.54 1.82
C SER A 84 4.79 -4.82 3.29
N PRO A 85 3.57 -5.30 3.59
CA PRO A 85 3.22 -5.66 4.96
C PRO A 85 4.15 -6.74 5.51
N CYS A 86 4.49 -6.61 6.78
CA CYS A 86 5.13 -7.70 7.53
C CYS A 86 4.12 -8.82 7.85
N TRP A 87 4.61 -9.97 8.29
CA TRP A 87 3.78 -11.15 8.56
C TRP A 87 2.59 -10.88 9.51
N SER A 88 2.80 -10.08 10.56
CA SER A 88 1.72 -9.75 11.51
C SER A 88 0.67 -8.83 10.90
N CYS A 89 1.08 -7.92 10.00
CA CYS A 89 0.16 -7.08 9.25
C CYS A 89 -0.60 -7.89 8.18
N CYS A 90 0.05 -8.86 7.53
CA CYS A 90 -0.65 -9.78 6.63
C CYS A 90 -1.76 -10.51 7.38
N ASN A 91 -1.47 -11.08 8.56
CA ASN A 91 -2.49 -11.75 9.38
C ASN A 91 -3.61 -10.79 9.78
N LEU A 92 -3.29 -9.57 10.19
CA LEU A 92 -4.29 -8.57 10.53
C LEU A 92 -5.23 -8.24 9.35
N ILE A 93 -4.67 -8.11 8.13
CA ILE A 93 -5.47 -7.86 6.92
C ILE A 93 -6.36 -9.08 6.63
N ARG A 94 -5.85 -10.31 6.77
CA ARG A 94 -6.64 -11.53 6.61
C ARG A 94 -7.83 -11.57 7.58
N ASP A 95 -7.58 -11.38 8.87
CA ASP A 95 -8.63 -11.35 9.90
C ASP A 95 -9.67 -10.25 9.62
N PHE A 96 -9.22 -9.11 9.07
CA PHE A 96 -10.10 -8.03 8.66
C PHE A 96 -11.00 -8.43 7.49
N LEU A 97 -10.47 -9.08 6.46
CA LEU A 97 -11.23 -9.53 5.29
C LEU A 97 -12.23 -10.65 5.65
N GLU A 98 -11.87 -11.56 6.55
CA GLU A 98 -12.79 -12.59 7.06
C GLU A 98 -14.03 -11.97 7.74
N ARG A 99 -13.85 -10.83 8.42
CA ARG A 99 -14.94 -10.09 9.07
C ARG A 99 -15.70 -9.18 8.10
N ASN A 100 -15.16 -8.91 6.92
CA ASN A 100 -15.71 -7.97 5.93
C ASN A 100 -15.70 -8.61 4.52
N PRO A 101 -16.52 -9.63 4.25
CA PRO A 101 -16.49 -10.40 2.99
C PRO A 101 -16.92 -9.58 1.75
N ASN A 102 -17.43 -8.37 1.95
CA ASN A 102 -17.79 -7.41 0.91
C ASN A 102 -16.64 -6.46 0.53
N VAL A 103 -15.43 -6.68 1.05
CA VAL A 103 -14.26 -5.86 0.79
C VAL A 103 -13.29 -6.57 -0.14
N ASN A 104 -12.88 -5.89 -1.21
CA ASN A 104 -11.72 -6.29 -2.02
C ASN A 104 -10.55 -5.35 -1.70
N ILE A 105 -9.33 -5.88 -1.77
CA ILE A 105 -8.11 -5.13 -1.52
C ILE A 105 -7.09 -5.31 -2.64
N ASP A 106 -6.64 -4.21 -3.22
CA ASP A 106 -5.52 -4.15 -4.16
C ASP A 106 -4.32 -3.51 -3.48
N ILE A 107 -3.27 -4.30 -3.22
CA ILE A 107 -2.06 -3.87 -2.52
C ILE A 107 -0.93 -3.67 -3.53
N ARG A 108 -0.49 -2.42 -3.68
CA ARG A 108 0.62 -2.02 -4.54
C ARG A 108 1.82 -1.62 -3.70
N VAL A 109 2.92 -2.37 -3.78
CA VAL A 109 4.11 -2.16 -2.95
C VAL A 109 5.26 -1.54 -3.74
N ALA A 110 5.93 -0.52 -3.21
CA ALA A 110 7.15 0.00 -3.81
C ALA A 110 8.35 -0.92 -3.54
N ARG A 111 8.41 -1.50 -2.33
CA ARG A 111 9.51 -2.36 -1.86
C ARG A 111 8.98 -3.51 -1.02
N LEU A 112 9.77 -4.58 -0.90
CA LEU A 112 9.44 -5.73 -0.05
C LEU A 112 10.16 -5.63 1.29
N TYR A 113 9.40 -5.77 2.38
CA TYR A 113 9.88 -5.64 3.75
C TYR A 113 10.51 -6.94 4.24
N TYR A 114 11.81 -6.90 4.60
CA TYR A 114 12.56 -8.00 5.21
C TYR A 114 12.22 -9.38 4.61
N VAL A 115 12.47 -9.55 3.31
CA VAL A 115 12.15 -10.79 2.58
C VAL A 115 12.97 -11.99 3.02
N ASP A 116 14.11 -11.77 3.68
CA ASP A 116 14.92 -12.83 4.26
C ASP A 116 14.24 -13.50 5.47
N ASP A 117 13.23 -12.84 6.07
CA ASP A 117 12.38 -13.47 7.08
C ASP A 117 11.32 -14.36 6.39
N PRO A 118 11.37 -15.70 6.58
CA PRO A 118 10.43 -16.61 5.94
C PRO A 118 8.98 -16.37 6.35
N ARG A 119 8.73 -15.75 7.51
CA ARG A 119 7.37 -15.39 7.96
C ARG A 119 6.76 -14.30 7.09
N ASN A 120 7.54 -13.31 6.66
CA ASN A 120 7.05 -12.25 5.78
C ASN A 120 6.68 -12.83 4.40
N ARG A 121 7.53 -13.70 3.85
CA ARG A 121 7.26 -14.41 2.59
C ARG A 121 5.97 -15.25 2.69
N ARG A 122 5.83 -16.02 3.77
CA ARG A 122 4.62 -16.82 4.04
C ARG A 122 3.38 -15.94 4.17
N GLY A 123 3.45 -14.86 4.95
CA GLY A 123 2.31 -13.95 5.15
C GLY A 123 1.83 -13.30 3.85
N LEU A 124 2.76 -12.89 2.96
CA LEU A 124 2.41 -12.37 1.64
C LEU A 124 1.73 -13.43 0.76
N ARG A 125 2.24 -14.68 0.75
CA ARG A 125 1.62 -15.79 0.02
C ARG A 125 0.21 -16.09 0.49
N GLU A 126 0.04 -16.25 1.80
CA GLU A 126 -1.25 -16.56 2.39
C GLU A 126 -2.26 -15.45 2.13
N LEU A 127 -1.86 -14.19 2.26
CA LEU A 127 -2.71 -13.05 1.94
C LEU A 127 -3.09 -13.01 0.46
N HIS A 128 -2.13 -13.24 -0.45
CA HIS A 128 -2.39 -13.29 -1.89
C HIS A 128 -3.29 -14.45 -2.32
N SER A 129 -3.35 -15.54 -1.54
CA SER A 129 -4.21 -16.69 -1.84
C SER A 129 -5.69 -16.46 -1.52
N LEU A 130 -6.03 -15.37 -0.82
CA LEU A 130 -7.41 -15.04 -0.50
C LEU A 130 -8.15 -14.45 -1.72
N GLU A 131 -9.41 -14.82 -1.86
CA GLU A 131 -10.30 -14.18 -2.83
C GLU A 131 -10.46 -12.68 -2.51
N GLY A 132 -10.53 -11.85 -3.56
CA GLY A 132 -10.64 -10.40 -3.42
C GLY A 132 -9.33 -9.69 -3.05
N VAL A 133 -8.20 -10.40 -2.95
CA VAL A 133 -6.88 -9.80 -2.68
C VAL A 133 -6.00 -9.83 -3.93
N THR A 134 -5.45 -8.68 -4.30
CA THR A 134 -4.34 -8.58 -5.26
C THR A 134 -3.13 -7.97 -4.57
N ILE A 135 -1.93 -8.51 -4.85
CA ILE A 135 -0.66 -7.94 -4.39
C ILE A 135 0.29 -7.83 -5.59
N ASP A 136 0.74 -6.62 -5.90
CA ASP A 136 1.69 -6.39 -6.99
C ASP A 136 2.66 -5.23 -6.66
N VAL A 137 3.71 -5.09 -7.45
CA VAL A 137 4.67 -3.98 -7.32
C VAL A 137 4.10 -2.72 -7.98
N MET A 138 4.39 -1.55 -7.39
CA MET A 138 4.10 -0.27 -8.01
C MET A 138 4.87 -0.11 -9.33
N GLU A 139 4.12 0.20 -10.39
CA GLU A 139 4.64 0.39 -11.74
C GLU A 139 4.94 1.85 -12.05
N ALA A 140 6.11 2.11 -12.63
CA ALA A 140 6.52 3.45 -13.09
C ALA A 140 6.03 3.76 -14.51
N GLU A 141 5.82 2.74 -15.33
CA GLU A 141 5.48 2.84 -16.75
C GLU A 141 4.43 1.78 -17.11
N GLY A 142 3.90 1.86 -18.33
CA GLY A 142 2.87 0.94 -18.83
C GLY A 142 1.49 1.59 -18.90
N LYS A 143 0.44 0.77 -18.98
CA LYS A 143 -0.95 1.23 -19.14
C LYS A 143 -1.41 2.13 -17.99
N VAL A 144 -0.94 1.85 -16.77
CA VAL A 144 -1.20 2.63 -15.57
C VAL A 144 0.11 2.79 -14.81
N SER A 145 0.62 4.02 -14.72
CA SER A 145 1.76 4.35 -13.86
C SER A 145 1.25 4.66 -12.46
N HIS A 146 1.44 3.73 -11.52
CA HIS A 146 1.02 3.89 -10.13
C HIS A 146 1.74 5.06 -9.45
N TYR A 147 3.01 5.30 -9.80
CA TYR A 147 3.77 6.43 -9.26
C TYR A 147 3.21 7.78 -9.72
N ILE A 148 2.94 7.94 -11.02
CA ILE A 148 2.35 9.19 -11.56
C ILE A 148 0.94 9.37 -11.00
N TYR A 149 0.15 8.31 -10.94
CA TYR A 149 -1.17 8.33 -10.34
C TYR A 149 -1.11 8.81 -8.89
N CYS A 150 -0.23 8.24 -8.06
CA CYS A 150 -0.08 8.66 -6.67
C CYS A 150 0.37 10.13 -6.56
N TRP A 151 1.24 10.58 -7.46
CA TRP A 151 1.70 11.96 -7.52
C TRP A 151 0.55 12.93 -7.79
N GLU A 152 -0.30 12.64 -8.77
CA GLU A 152 -1.43 13.49 -9.15
C GLU A 152 -2.57 13.45 -8.12
N THR A 153 -2.79 12.29 -7.50
CA THR A 153 -3.90 12.07 -6.57
C THR A 153 -3.60 12.59 -5.15
N PHE A 154 -2.39 12.38 -4.63
CA PHE A 154 -2.06 12.64 -3.23
C PHE A 154 -1.20 13.89 -2.98
N ILE A 155 -0.84 14.68 -4.00
CA ILE A 155 -0.14 15.96 -3.81
C ILE A 155 -1.05 17.13 -4.16
N GLN A 156 -1.13 18.11 -3.26
CA GLN A 156 -1.89 19.34 -3.50
C GLN A 156 -1.22 20.21 -4.58
N GLY A 157 -2.01 20.68 -5.56
CA GLY A 157 -1.56 21.64 -6.58
C GLY A 157 -0.51 21.05 -7.54
N GLY A 158 -0.77 19.84 -8.06
CA GLY A 158 0.12 19.11 -8.96
C GLY A 158 0.44 19.87 -10.24
N VAL A 159 1.61 20.53 -10.27
CA VAL A 159 2.29 20.91 -11.50
C VAL A 159 3.70 20.31 -11.43
N ASN A 160 4.01 19.45 -12.39
CA ASN A 160 5.22 18.64 -12.48
C ASN A 160 6.35 19.44 -13.12
N TYR A 161 7.57 19.33 -12.59
CA TYR A 161 8.76 19.50 -13.45
C TYR A 161 9.92 18.51 -13.16
N ASP A 162 9.84 17.64 -12.14
CA ASP A 162 10.99 16.75 -11.80
C ASP A 162 10.63 15.42 -11.10
N PHE A 163 9.38 14.94 -11.17
CA PHE A 163 9.10 13.57 -10.71
C PHE A 163 9.27 12.60 -11.87
N GLN A 164 10.33 11.78 -11.81
CA GLN A 164 10.75 10.90 -12.90
C GLN A 164 10.76 9.43 -12.47
N PRO A 165 9.59 8.81 -12.26
CA PRO A 165 9.51 7.42 -11.82
C PRO A 165 10.08 6.42 -12.83
N ALA A 166 10.20 6.78 -14.12
CA ALA A 166 10.92 5.99 -15.12
C ALA A 166 12.34 5.57 -14.67
N LYS A 167 13.02 6.41 -13.88
CA LYS A 167 14.33 6.10 -13.30
C LYS A 167 14.31 4.97 -12.25
N PHE A 168 13.12 4.53 -11.83
CA PHE A 168 12.94 3.44 -10.86
C PHE A 168 12.86 2.06 -11.54
N GLN A 169 12.79 1.99 -12.87
CA GLN A 169 12.42 0.78 -13.60
C GLN A 169 13.27 -0.45 -13.24
N SER A 170 14.59 -0.31 -13.14
CA SER A 170 15.46 -1.44 -12.78
C SER A 170 15.22 -1.94 -11.35
N ALA A 171 14.89 -1.05 -10.40
CA ALA A 171 14.54 -1.45 -9.04
C ALA A 171 13.17 -2.12 -8.99
N ILE A 172 12.18 -1.57 -9.70
CA ILE A 172 10.84 -2.17 -9.84
C ILE A 172 10.93 -3.59 -10.40
N GLN A 173 11.73 -3.80 -11.46
CA GLN A 173 11.92 -5.13 -12.04
C GLN A 173 12.50 -6.15 -11.04
N ARG A 174 13.47 -5.76 -10.22
CA ARG A 174 14.04 -6.63 -9.17
C ARG A 174 13.01 -6.96 -8.09
N THR A 175 12.30 -5.93 -7.59
CA THR A 175 11.22 -6.11 -6.61
C THR A 175 10.13 -7.03 -7.17
N ARG A 176 9.74 -6.85 -8.43
CA ARG A 176 8.71 -7.67 -9.10
C ARG A 176 9.14 -9.12 -9.26
N SER A 177 10.38 -9.36 -9.67
CA SER A 177 10.93 -10.71 -9.77
C SER A 177 10.90 -11.41 -8.41
N THR A 178 11.30 -10.71 -7.36
CA THR A 178 11.31 -11.24 -5.98
C THR A 178 9.89 -11.50 -5.47
N LEU A 179 8.95 -10.59 -5.74
CA LEU A 179 7.56 -10.77 -5.33
C LEU A 179 6.93 -11.96 -6.04
N ARG A 180 7.17 -12.13 -7.35
CA ARG A 180 6.67 -13.30 -8.09
C ARG A 180 7.20 -14.61 -7.51
N ASP A 181 8.49 -14.69 -7.20
CA ASP A 181 9.09 -15.84 -6.53
C ASP A 181 8.49 -16.10 -5.13
N ILE A 182 8.15 -15.04 -4.39
CA ILE A 182 7.44 -15.19 -3.12
C ILE A 182 6.05 -15.78 -3.35
N LEU A 183 5.28 -15.21 -4.27
CA LEU A 183 3.86 -15.51 -4.49
C LEU A 183 3.59 -16.79 -5.28
N ASP A 184 4.60 -17.32 -5.98
CA ASP A 184 4.46 -18.57 -6.73
C ASP A 184 4.22 -19.76 -5.78
N VAL A 185 3.02 -20.33 -5.91
CA VAL A 185 2.52 -21.43 -5.07
C VAL A 185 3.02 -22.80 -5.56
N SER A 186 3.72 -22.86 -6.70
CA SER A 186 4.23 -24.10 -7.30
C SER A 186 5.54 -24.62 -6.68
N THR A 187 6.05 -23.96 -5.63
CA THR A 187 7.23 -24.39 -4.84
C THR A 187 6.87 -25.18 -3.58
N LEU A 188 5.66 -25.75 -3.51
CA LEU A 188 5.22 -26.69 -2.48
C LEU A 188 5.21 -28.14 -2.99
#